data_AF-A0A7C6VA69-F1
#
_entry.id   AF-A0A7C6VA69-F1
#
_cell.length_a   1.000
_cell.length_b   1.000
_cell.length_c   1.000
_cell.angle_alpha   90.00
_cell.angle_beta   90.00
_cell.angle_gamma   90.00
#
_symmetry.space_group_name_H-M   'P 1'
#
loop_
_entity.id
_entity.type
_entity.pdbx_description
1 polymer ?
#
loop_
_entity_poly.entity_id
_entity_poly.type
_entity_poly.pdbx_seq_one_letter_code
_entity_poly.pdbx_strand_id
1 'polypeptide(L)'
;MTVILWIINALLALSFFGAGVMKLSRKRDAIISSGMGWANDFSSTSVKLIGLAEALGALGLILPLATGIASILTPIAAGCLTVLMLGAVVVHIRRHEPATPALVLALVALVSAVLGFLVVL
;
A
#
# COMPACT_ATOMS: atom_id res chain seq x y z
N MET A 1 8.15 11.69 18.67
CA MET A 1 8.09 10.33 18.07
C MET A 1 6.85 10.16 17.19
N THR A 2 5.70 10.73 17.55
CA THR A 2 4.46 10.74 16.74
C THR A 2 4.56 11.54 15.43
N VAL A 3 5.27 12.68 15.38
CA VAL A 3 5.34 13.51 14.16
C VAL A 3 5.97 12.76 12.97
N ILE A 4 7.05 12.01 13.21
CA ILE A 4 7.70 11.20 12.16
C ILE A 4 6.74 10.12 11.64
N LEU A 5 6.06 9.39 12.55
CA LEU A 5 5.05 8.40 12.17
C LEU A 5 3.92 9.01 11.35
N TRP A 6 3.43 10.19 11.74
CA TRP A 6 2.40 10.92 11.00
C TRP A 6 2.85 11.32 9.60
N ILE A 7 4.07 11.83 9.44
CA ILE A 7 4.62 12.18 8.12
C ILE A 7 4.73 10.93 7.24
N ILE A 8 5.30 9.85 7.77
CA ILE A 8 5.43 8.58 7.04
C ILE A 8 4.05 8.06 6.64
N ASN A 9 3.10 7.99 7.58
CA ASN A 9 1.76 7.50 7.31
C ASN A 9 1.02 8.38 6.30
N ALA A 10 1.16 9.70 6.36
CA ALA A 10 0.53 10.60 5.38
C ALA A 10 1.08 10.37 3.96
N LEU A 11 2.40 10.21 3.81
CA LEU A 11 3.03 9.94 2.51
C LEU A 11 2.65 8.57 1.96
N LEU A 12 2.67 7.54 2.80
CA LEU A 12 2.21 6.20 2.43
C LEU A 12 0.73 6.20 2.07
N ALA A 13 -0.12 6.82 2.90
CA ALA A 13 -1.55 6.88 2.67
C ALA A 13 -1.87 7.60 1.35
N LEU A 14 -1.22 8.73 1.06
CA LEU A 14 -1.42 9.42 -0.21
C LEU A 14 -1.02 8.54 -1.41
N SER A 15 0.12 7.86 -1.31
CA SER A 15 0.64 6.98 -2.36
C SER A 15 -0.29 5.79 -2.61
N PHE A 16 -0.66 5.05 -1.56
CA PHE A 16 -1.51 3.88 -1.66
C PHE A 16 -2.97 4.21 -1.95
N PHE A 17 -3.50 5.29 -1.39
CA PHE A 17 -4.87 5.70 -1.68
C PHE A 17 -5.01 6.14 -3.14
N GLY A 18 -4.06 6.94 -3.65
CA GLY A 18 -4.03 7.33 -5.05
C GLY A 18 -3.93 6.12 -6.00
N ALA A 19 -2.99 5.20 -5.73
CA ALA A 19 -2.83 3.97 -6.51
C ALA A 19 -4.06 3.05 -6.43
N GLY A 20 -4.61 2.88 -5.23
CA GLY A 20 -5.76 2.02 -4.97
C GLY A 20 -7.02 2.54 -5.66
N VAL A 21 -7.35 3.83 -5.49
CA VAL A 21 -8.48 4.49 -6.16
C VAL A 21 -8.31 4.43 -7.68
N MET A 22 -7.09 4.65 -8.21
CA MET A 22 -6.85 4.52 -9.64
C MET A 22 -7.19 3.11 -10.15
N LYS A 23 -6.75 2.06 -9.43
CA LYS A 23 -7.05 0.66 -9.80
C LYS A 23 -8.53 0.34 -9.67
N LEU A 24 -9.22 0.90 -8.69
CA LEU A 24 -10.67 0.74 -8.48
C LEU A 24 -11.52 1.49 -9.52
N SER A 25 -11.06 2.65 -10.00
CA SER A 25 -11.83 3.49 -10.92
C SER A 25 -11.61 3.16 -12.40
N ARG A 26 -10.43 2.62 -12.77
CA ARG A 26 -10.09 2.36 -14.18
C ARG A 26 -10.38 0.92 -14.59
N LYS A 27 -10.75 0.69 -15.85
CA LYS A 27 -10.82 -0.66 -16.43
C LYS A 27 -9.41 -1.26 -16.52
N ARG A 28 -9.31 -2.59 -16.48
CA ARG A 28 -8.03 -3.32 -16.58
C ARG A 28 -7.22 -2.91 -17.81
N ASP A 29 -7.87 -2.79 -18.97
CA ASP A 29 -7.17 -2.44 -20.21
C ASP A 29 -6.60 -1.02 -20.18
N ALA A 30 -7.27 -0.09 -19.49
CA ALA A 30 -6.76 1.27 -19.29
C ALA A 30 -5.58 1.32 -18.30
N ILE A 31 -5.49 0.35 -17.38
CA ILE A 31 -4.35 0.19 -16.48
C ILE A 31 -3.15 -0.34 -17.25
N ILE A 32 -3.37 -1.36 -18.09
CA ILE A 32 -2.34 -1.94 -18.96
C ILE A 32 -1.79 -0.86 -19.90
N SER A 33 -2.65 -0.09 -20.55
CA SER A 33 -2.24 0.97 -21.48
C SER A 33 -1.52 2.14 -20.81
N SER A 34 -1.70 2.34 -19.50
CA SER A 34 -0.95 3.34 -18.71
C SER A 34 0.47 2.89 -18.30
N GLY A 35 0.96 1.77 -18.83
CA GLY A 35 2.30 1.26 -18.56
C GLY A 35 2.40 0.29 -17.36
N MET A 36 1.27 -0.08 -16.73
CA MET A 36 1.25 -1.14 -15.70
C MET A 36 1.10 -2.52 -16.34
N GLY A 37 2.15 -2.95 -17.04
CA GLY A 37 2.19 -4.20 -17.80
C GLY A 37 1.89 -5.46 -16.99
N TRP A 38 2.20 -5.46 -15.68
CA TRP A 38 1.88 -6.54 -14.75
C TRP A 38 0.40 -6.92 -14.75
N ALA A 39 -0.51 -5.97 -15.02
CA ALA A 39 -1.94 -6.23 -15.04
C ALA A 39 -2.38 -7.22 -16.15
N ASN A 40 -1.51 -7.50 -17.14
CA ASN A 40 -1.74 -8.55 -18.14
C ASN A 40 -1.79 -9.96 -17.53
N ASP A 41 -1.08 -10.19 -16.43
CA ASP A 41 -0.97 -11.53 -15.83
C ASP A 41 -2.09 -11.80 -14.82
N PHE A 42 -2.91 -10.79 -14.52
CA PHE A 42 -3.94 -10.86 -13.50
C PHE A 42 -5.34 -10.59 -14.07
N SER A 43 -6.35 -11.23 -13.48
CA SER A 43 -7.75 -10.96 -13.81
C SER A 43 -8.15 -9.54 -13.42
N SER A 44 -9.21 -9.00 -14.05
CA SER A 44 -9.77 -7.70 -13.66
C SER A 44 -10.14 -7.67 -12.18
N THR A 45 -10.73 -8.76 -11.66
CA THR A 45 -11.10 -8.89 -10.24
C THR A 45 -9.87 -8.80 -9.34
N SER A 46 -8.78 -9.49 -9.68
CA SER A 46 -7.53 -9.44 -8.91
C SER A 46 -6.96 -8.02 -8.85
N VAL A 47 -6.94 -7.30 -9.98
CA VAL A 47 -6.48 -5.90 -10.02
C VAL A 47 -7.36 -4.99 -9.13
N LYS A 48 -8.68 -5.22 -9.12
CA LYS A 48 -9.62 -4.48 -8.24
C LYS A 48 -9.40 -4.81 -6.78
N LEU A 49 -9.20 -6.07 -6.42
CA LEU A 49 -8.93 -6.48 -5.05
C LEU A 49 -7.62 -5.90 -4.52
N ILE A 50 -6.57 -5.85 -5.35
CA ILE A 50 -5.32 -5.16 -5.00
C ILE A 50 -5.60 -3.67 -4.74
N GLY A 51 -6.33 -3.02 -5.64
CA GLY A 51 -6.68 -1.60 -5.46
C GLY A 51 -7.52 -1.33 -4.20
N LEU A 52 -8.44 -2.24 -3.88
CA LEU A 52 -9.23 -2.18 -2.65
C LEU A 52 -8.36 -2.33 -1.41
N ALA A 53 -7.44 -3.30 -1.41
CA ALA A 53 -6.53 -3.53 -0.30
C ALA A 53 -5.60 -2.32 -0.07
N GLU A 54 -5.08 -1.71 -1.13
CA GLU A 54 -4.27 -0.49 -1.04
C GLU A 54 -5.07 0.69 -0.47
N ALA A 55 -6.29 0.91 -0.96
CA ALA A 55 -7.15 2.00 -0.49
C ALA A 55 -7.53 1.81 0.99
N LEU A 56 -7.94 0.60 1.38
CA LEU A 56 -8.25 0.29 2.78
C LEU A 56 -7.02 0.37 3.68
N GLY A 57 -5.86 -0.11 3.21
CA GLY A 57 -4.60 0.03 3.94
C GLY A 57 -4.25 1.49 4.19
N ALA A 58 -4.37 2.34 3.16
CA ALA A 58 -4.14 3.78 3.29
C ALA A 58 -5.08 4.44 4.31
N LEU A 59 -6.37 4.10 4.30
CA LEU A 59 -7.32 4.57 5.30
C LEU A 59 -6.95 4.05 6.71
N GLY A 60 -6.53 2.79 6.82
CA GLY A 60 -6.07 2.17 8.06
C GLY A 60 -4.82 2.81 8.65
N LEU A 61 -3.95 3.40 7.83
CA LEU A 61 -2.77 4.15 8.30
C LEU A 61 -3.13 5.46 9.02
N ILE A 62 -4.29 6.04 8.70
CA ILE A 62 -4.66 7.41 9.13
C ILE A 62 -5.84 7.40 10.10
N LEU A 63 -6.95 6.77 9.75
CA LEU A 63 -8.21 6.88 10.50
C LEU A 63 -8.11 6.39 11.95
N PRO A 64 -7.53 5.22 12.27
CA PRO A 64 -7.45 4.73 13.65
C PRO A 64 -6.58 5.62 14.54
N LEU A 65 -5.51 6.20 13.98
CA LEU A 65 -4.62 7.12 14.68
C LEU A 65 -5.24 8.52 14.84
N ALA A 66 -5.94 9.01 13.81
CA ALA A 66 -6.61 10.31 13.82
C ALA A 66 -7.80 10.36 14.77
N THR A 67 -8.58 9.29 14.82
CA THR A 67 -9.79 9.19 15.66
C THR A 67 -9.49 8.69 17.07
N GLY A 68 -8.32 8.10 17.30
CA GLY A 68 -7.99 7.43 18.57
C GLY A 68 -8.74 6.12 18.80
N ILE A 69 -9.52 5.63 17.84
CA ILE A 69 -10.30 4.40 17.95
C ILE A 69 -9.46 3.25 17.40
N ALA A 70 -9.16 2.26 18.26
CA ALA A 70 -8.41 1.06 17.91
C ALA A 70 -7.11 1.37 17.15
N SER A 71 -6.28 2.29 17.66
CA SER A 71 -5.07 2.78 16.99
C SER A 71 -4.06 1.67 16.64
N ILE A 72 -4.19 0.48 17.21
CA ILE A 72 -3.43 -0.73 16.85
C ILE A 72 -3.67 -1.17 15.41
N LEU A 73 -4.80 -0.78 14.81
CA LEU A 73 -5.11 -1.05 13.40
C LEU A 73 -4.16 -0.31 12.45
N THR A 74 -3.55 0.81 12.87
CA THR A 74 -2.58 1.55 12.06
C THR A 74 -1.32 0.75 11.77
N PRO A 75 -0.57 0.23 12.76
CA PRO A 75 0.58 -0.62 12.48
C PRO A 75 0.20 -1.96 11.81
N ILE A 76 -1.00 -2.49 12.05
CA ILE A 76 -1.50 -3.68 11.34
C ILE A 76 -1.69 -3.37 9.85
N ALA A 77 -2.32 -2.24 9.50
CA ALA A 77 -2.51 -1.81 8.12
C ALA A 77 -1.17 -1.59 7.40
N ALA A 78 -0.19 -0.99 8.09
CA ALA A 78 1.18 -0.84 7.59
C ALA A 78 1.85 -2.20 7.30
N GLY A 79 1.66 -3.19 8.19
CA GLY A 79 2.11 -4.56 7.98
C GLY A 79 1.47 -5.22 6.76
N CYS A 80 0.15 -5.09 6.60
CA CYS A 80 -0.56 -5.62 5.43
C CYS A 80 -0.08 -4.98 4.11
N LEU A 81 0.13 -3.66 4.10
CA LEU A 81 0.68 -2.94 2.94
C LEU A 81 2.11 -3.40 2.63
N THR A 82 2.92 -3.69 3.66
CA THR A 82 4.25 -4.27 3.49
C THR A 82 4.18 -5.60 2.76
N VAL A 83 3.33 -6.52 3.23
CA VAL A 83 3.14 -7.84 2.60
C VAL A 83 2.65 -7.71 1.16
N LEU A 84 1.71 -6.81 0.91
CA LEU A 84 1.19 -6.55 -0.44
C LEU A 84 2.29 -6.04 -1.39
N MET A 85 3.15 -5.12 -0.93
CA MET A 85 4.27 -4.63 -1.72
C MET A 85 5.38 -5.67 -1.92
N LEU A 86 5.63 -6.56 -0.96
CA LEU A 86 6.53 -7.69 -1.18
C LEU A 86 6.02 -8.62 -2.29
N GLY A 87 4.70 -8.85 -2.36
CA GLY A 87 4.08 -9.54 -3.50
C GLY A 87 4.34 -8.82 -4.82
N ALA A 88 4.20 -7.49 -4.86
CA ALA A 88 4.52 -6.69 -6.04
C ALA A 88 6.00 -6.77 -6.44
N VAL A 89 6.92 -6.76 -5.48
CA VAL A 89 8.37 -6.97 -5.72
C VAL A 89 8.60 -8.30 -6.43
N VAL A 90 8.01 -9.39 -5.93
CA VAL A 90 8.13 -10.72 -6.55
C VAL A 90 7.61 -10.72 -7.99
N VAL A 91 6.47 -10.07 -8.25
CA VAL A 91 5.90 -9.95 -9.60
C VAL A 91 6.84 -9.22 -10.54
N HIS A 92 7.36 -8.05 -10.15
CA HIS A 92 8.27 -7.29 -11.01
C HIS A 92 9.59 -8.01 -11.26
N ILE A 93 10.17 -8.67 -10.24
CA ILE A 93 11.38 -9.49 -10.41
C ILE A 93 11.15 -10.62 -11.42
N ARG A 94 10.02 -11.34 -11.31
CA ARG A 94 9.67 -12.43 -12.25
C ARG A 94 9.48 -11.93 -13.69
N ARG A 95 9.06 -10.68 -13.85
CA ARG A 95 8.89 -10.03 -15.16
C ARG A 95 10.17 -9.35 -15.67
N HIS A 96 11.29 -9.46 -14.94
CA HIS A 96 12.53 -8.75 -15.22
C HIS A 96 12.36 -7.22 -15.32
N GLU A 97 11.40 -6.68 -14.58
CA GLU A 97 11.12 -5.24 -14.49
C GLU A 97 11.72 -4.64 -13.20
N PRO A 98 11.99 -3.33 -13.15
CA PRO A 98 12.49 -2.67 -11.94
C PRO A 98 11.50 -2.80 -10.77
N ALA A 99 11.91 -3.46 -9.69
CA ALA A 99 11.11 -3.62 -8.47
C ALA A 99 11.34 -2.52 -7.43
N THR A 100 12.18 -1.52 -7.73
CA THR A 100 12.61 -0.48 -6.79
C THR A 100 11.45 0.27 -6.12
N PRO A 101 10.40 0.73 -6.84
CA PRO A 101 9.30 1.44 -6.20
C PRO A 101 8.55 0.56 -5.19
N ALA A 102 8.26 -0.70 -5.56
CA ALA A 102 7.58 -1.64 -4.69
C ALA A 102 8.44 -1.97 -3.46
N LEU A 103 9.76 -2.13 -3.63
CA LEU A 103 10.68 -2.40 -2.52
C LEU A 103 10.76 -1.22 -1.55
N VAL A 104 10.87 0.02 -2.06
CA VAL A 104 10.90 1.23 -1.23
C VAL A 104 9.59 1.36 -0.46
N LEU A 105 8.45 1.19 -1.12
CA LEU A 105 7.15 1.25 -0.45
C LEU A 105 7.00 0.15 0.62
N ALA A 106 7.48 -1.08 0.35
CA ALA A 106 7.49 -2.15 1.34
C ALA A 106 8.32 -1.78 2.57
N LEU A 107 9.52 -1.26 2.38
CA LEU A 107 10.43 -0.89 3.48
C LEU A 107 9.88 0.28 4.31
N VAL A 108 9.33 1.30 3.66
CA VAL A 108 8.74 2.45 4.37
C VAL A 108 7.47 2.04 5.12
N ALA A 109 6.63 1.17 4.53
CA ALA A 109 5.48 0.59 5.22
C ALA A 109 5.91 -0.28 6.41
N LEU A 110 7.01 -1.04 6.30
CA LEU A 110 7.55 -1.83 7.40
C LEU A 110 8.03 -0.94 8.55
N VAL A 111 8.73 0.15 8.22
CA VAL A 111 9.14 1.16 9.22
C VAL A 111 7.92 1.77 9.92
N SER A 112 6.87 2.11 9.17
CA SER A 112 5.59 2.58 9.74
C SER A 112 4.98 1.55 10.68
N ALA A 113 4.98 0.26 10.32
CA ALA A 113 4.47 -0.82 11.16
C ALA A 113 5.24 -0.91 12.48
N VAL A 114 6.56 -0.97 12.42
CA VAL A 114 7.43 -1.06 13.61
C VAL A 114 7.26 0.16 14.50
N LEU A 115 7.34 1.38 13.94
CA LEU A 115 7.14 2.61 14.71
C LEU A 115 5.73 2.70 15.29
N GLY A 116 4.71 2.29 14.54
CA GLY A 116 3.33 2.29 15.01
C GLY A 116 3.12 1.36 16.20
N PHE A 117 3.67 0.15 16.17
CA PHE A 117 3.62 -0.75 17.33
C PHE A 117 4.35 -0.19 18.54
N LEU A 118 5.51 0.44 18.36
CA LEU A 118 6.28 1.07 19.45
C LEU A 118 5.60 2.31 20.06
N VAL A 119 4.69 2.96 19.33
CA VAL A 119 3.99 4.17 19.78
C VAL A 119 2.63 3.86 20.40
N VAL A 120 1.95 2.81 19.93
CA VAL A 120 0.57 2.48 20.33
C VAL A 120 0.52 1.47 21.47
N LEU A 121 1.57 0.66 21.67
CA LEU A 121 1.73 -0.28 22.79
C LEU A 121 2.63 0.34 23.87
#